data_AF-A0A9D7EAY5-F1
#
_entry.id   AF-A0A9D7EAY5-F1
#
_cell.length_a   1.000
_cell.length_b   1.000
_cell.length_c   1.000
_cell.angle_alpha   90.00
_cell.angle_beta   90.00
_cell.angle_gamma   90.00
#
_symmetry.space_group_name_H-M   'P 1'
#
loop_
_entity.id
_entity.type
_entity.pdbx_description
1 polymer ?
#
loop_
_entity_poly.entity_id
_entity_poly.type
_entity_poly.pdbx_seq_one_letter_code
_entity_poly.pdbx_strand_id
1 'polypeptide(L)' 'MFHTLTYGKGMMGSHAGQLDKEERWTVIQYVKYLQLGGKMPGAAAPAAMDSTVAPVAATGTAIR' A
#
# COMPACT_ATOMS: atom_id res chain seq x y z
N MET A 1 12.48 -2.81 6.91
CA MET A 1 12.07 -1.40 6.78
C MET A 1 10.65 -1.15 7.27
N PHE A 2 9.67 -2.02 6.98
CA PHE A 2 8.29 -1.81 7.46
C PHE A 2 8.18 -1.75 8.99
N HIS A 3 8.75 -2.73 9.69
CA HIS A 3 8.71 -2.77 11.16
C HIS A 3 9.29 -1.52 11.81
N THR A 4 10.40 -0.99 11.28
CA THR A 4 11.07 0.21 11.82
C THR A 4 10.28 1.48 11.54
N LEU A 5 9.48 1.55 10.47
CA LEU A 5 8.57 2.67 10.23
C LEU A 5 7.35 2.60 11.15
N THR A 6 6.84 1.40 11.43
CA THR A 6 5.66 1.22 12.29
C THR A 6 5.98 1.41 13.77
N TYR A 7 7.11 0.91 14.26
CA TYR A 7 7.42 0.88 15.69
C TYR A 7 8.64 1.71 16.09
N GLY A 8 9.38 2.26 15.12
CA GLY A 8 10.65 2.94 15.39
C GLY A 8 11.81 1.96 15.56
N LYS A 9 13.03 2.51 15.72
CA LYS A 9 14.25 1.76 16.04
C LYS A 9 15.31 2.70 16.63
N GLY A 10 15.76 2.42 17.85
CA GLY A 10 16.76 3.25 18.54
C GLY A 10 16.20 4.65 18.80
N MET A 11 16.87 5.69 18.30
CA MET A 11 16.45 7.09 18.44
C MET A 11 15.39 7.52 17.41
N MET A 12 15.03 6.65 16.44
CA MET A 12 13.96 6.92 15.48
C MET A 12 12.62 6.46 16.07
N GLY A 13 11.66 7.39 16.22
CA GLY A 13 10.31 7.12 16.72
C GLY A 13 9.41 6.36 15.73
N SER A 14 8.17 6.10 16.15
CA SER A 14 7.15 5.49 15.29
C SER A 14 6.60 6.52 14.30
N HIS A 15 6.49 6.14 13.02
CA HIS A 15 5.80 6.89 11.99
C HIS A 15 4.39 6.35 11.73
N ALA A 16 3.84 5.55 12.66
CA ALA A 16 2.53 4.91 12.55
C ALA A 16 1.40 5.92 12.30
N GLY A 17 1.43 7.07 13.00
CA GLY A 17 0.37 8.07 12.96
C GLY A 17 0.43 9.07 11.80
N GLN A 18 1.49 9.07 11.00
CA GLN A 18 1.70 10.03 9.90
C GLN A 18 1.47 9.44 8.52
N LEU A 19 1.51 8.11 8.42
CA LEU A 19 1.46 7.38 7.17
C LEU A 19 0.46 6.25 7.31
N ASP A 20 -0.27 5.93 6.26
CA ASP A 20 -1.08 4.73 6.19
C ASP A 20 -0.24 3.51 5.77
N LYS A 21 -0.81 2.31 5.88
CA LYS A 21 -0.10 1.06 5.58
C LYS A 21 0.45 1.04 4.15
N GLU A 22 -0.32 1.54 3.20
CA GLU A 22 0.06 1.60 1.78
C GLU A 22 1.20 2.59 1.56
N GLU A 23 1.09 3.78 2.14
CA GLU A 23 2.11 4.83 2.04
C GLU A 23 3.45 4.37 2.63
N ARG A 24 3.42 3.60 3.73
CA ARG A 24 4.63 2.96 4.27
C ARG A 24 5.32 2.04 3.26
N TRP A 25 4.56 1.29 2.46
CA TRP A 25 5.15 0.42 1.43
C TRP A 25 5.74 1.22 0.26
N THR A 26 5.09 2.31 -0.13
CA THR A 26 5.59 3.22 -1.18
C THR A 26 6.92 3.85 -0.76
N VAL A 27 7.04 4.32 0.49
CA VAL A 27 8.31 4.84 1.03
C VAL A 27 9.40 3.78 0.97
N ILE A 28 9.08 2.54 1.34
CA ILE A 28 10.06 1.43 1.30
C ILE A 28 10.51 1.16 -0.15
N GLN A 29 9.59 1.16 -1.12
CA GLN A 29 9.96 1.01 -2.52
C GLN A 29 10.88 2.12 -2.99
N TYR A 30 10.59 3.37 -2.63
CA TYR A 30 11.41 4.50 -3.02
C TYR A 30 12.80 4.45 -2.38
N VAL A 31 12.91 4.07 -1.10
CA VAL A 31 14.23 3.91 -0.46
C VAL A 31 15.03 2.77 -1.11
N LYS A 32 14.38 1.67 -1.48
CA LYS A 32 15.03 0.59 -2.24
C LYS A 32 15.54 1.06 -3.60
N TYR A 33 14.76 1.89 -4.30
CA TYR A 33 15.18 2.51 -5.55
C TYR A 33 16.45 3.37 -5.38
N LEU A 34 16.50 4.18 -4.30
CA LEU A 34 17.69 4.98 -3.99
C LEU A 34 18.90 4.09 -3.63
N GLN A 35 18.70 3.03 -2.85
CA GLN A 35 19.75 2.08 -2.48
C GLN A 35 20.38 1.38 -3.69
N LEU A 36 19.61 1.22 -4.77
CA LEU A 36 20.07 0.62 -6.03
C LEU A 36 20.68 1.65 -7.00
N GLY A 37 21.06 2.83 -6.49
CA GLY A 37 21.70 3.87 -7.28
C GLY A 37 20.76 4.53 -8.28
N GLY A 38 19.47 4.64 -7.96
CA GLY A 38 18.48 5.25 -8.83
C GLY A 38 18.06 4.36 -10.00
N LYS A 39 18.26 3.04 -9.88
CA LYS A 39 17.80 2.05 -10.86
C LYS A 39 16.66 1.26 -10.23
N MET A 40 15.45 1.37 -10.79
CA MET A 40 14.34 0.52 -10.35
C MET A 40 14.64 -0.93 -10.76
N PRO A 41 14.73 -1.88 -9.80
CA PRO A 41 14.89 -3.29 -10.13
C PRO A 41 13.53 -3.82 -10.59
N GLY A 42 13.33 -3.86 -11.90
CA GLY A 42 12.11 -4.43 -12.48
C GLY A 42 10.89 -3.54 -12.30
N ALA A 43 10.50 -2.87 -13.38
CA ALA A 43 9.11 -2.56 -13.65
C ALA A 43 8.32 -3.88 -13.87
N ALA A 44 8.30 -4.76 -12.88
CA ALA A 44 7.42 -5.91 -12.86
C ALA A 44 6.05 -5.41 -12.42
N ALA A 45 5.20 -5.24 -13.44
CA ALA A 45 3.74 -5.08 -13.48
C ALA A 45 3.04 -4.61 -12.19
N PRO A 46 2.21 -3.54 -12.25
CA PRO A 46 1.27 -3.25 -11.17
C PRO A 46 0.39 -4.48 -10.96
N ALA A 47 0.53 -5.14 -9.80
CA ALA A 47 -0.39 -6.17 -9.37
C ALA A 47 -1.79 -5.54 -9.39
N ALA A 48 -2.69 -6.18 -10.13
CA ALA A 48 -4.05 -5.74 -10.38
C ALA A 48 -4.69 -5.23 -9.08
N MET A 49 -5.08 -3.96 -9.08
CA MET A 49 -6.08 -3.44 -8.15
C MET A 49 -7.40 -4.13 -8.51
N ASP A 50 -7.61 -5.33 -7.96
CA ASP A 50 -8.90 -6.02 -8.02
C ASP A 50 -9.86 -5.30 -7.07
N SER A 51 -10.49 -4.25 -7.58
CA SER A 51 -11.73 -3.75 -7.02
C SER A 51 -12.87 -4.53 -7.66
N THR A 52 -13.11 -5.76 -7.19
CA THR A 52 -14.42 -6.38 -7.37
C THR A 52 -15.42 -5.60 -6.51
N VAL A 53 -16.00 -4.57 -7.11
CA VAL A 53 -17.28 -4.01 -6.66
C VAL A 53 -18.31 -5.12 -6.85
N ALA A 54 -18.74 -5.75 -5.74
CA ALA A 54 -19.91 -6.61 -5.75
C ALA A 54 -21.13 -5.74 -6.10
N PRO A 55 -21.86 -5.99 -7.20
CA PRO A 55 -23.14 -5.34 -7.41
C PRO A 55 -24.11 -5.85 -6.35
N VAL A 56 -24.55 -4.95 -5.47
CA VAL A 56 -25.66 -5.23 -4.55
C VAL A 56 -26.86 -5.71 -5.37
N ALA A 57 -27.33 -6.91 -5.07
CA ALA A 57 -28.43 -7.54 -5.77
C ALA A 57 -29.68 -6.67 -5.70
N ALA A 58 -30.12 -6.17 -6.86
CA ALA A 58 -31.43 -5.57 -7.02
C ALA A 58 -32.50 -6.68 -6.99
N THR A 59 -33.07 -6.94 -5.83
CA THR A 59 -34.33 -7.69 -5.74
C THR A 59 -35.46 -6.73 -6.03
N GLY A 60 -35.91 -6.71 -7.29
CA GLY A 60 -37.14 -6.06 -7.69
C GLY A 60 -38.33 -6.74 -7.01
N THR A 61 -38.96 -6.05 -6.07
CA THR A 61 -40.28 -6.42 -5.56
C THR A 61 -41.32 -5.97 -6.57
N ALA A 62 -41.91 -6.95 -7.25
CA ALA A 62 -43.15 -6.79 -8.00
C ALA A 62 -44.32 -6.51 -7.05
N ILE A 63 -45.10 -5.46 -7.32
CA ILE A 63 -46.50 -5.37 -6.93
C ILE A 63 -47.26 -4.78 -8.12
N ARG A 64 -48.22 -5.57 -8.63
CA ARG A 64 -49.26 -5.19 -9.58
C ARG A 64 -50.58 -5.12 -8.81
#